data_AF-A0A3D6EME6-F1
#
_entry.id   AF-A0A3D6EME6-F1
#
_cell.length_a   1.000
_cell.length_b   1.000
_cell.length_c   1.000
_cell.angle_alpha   90.00
_cell.angle_beta   90.00
_cell.angle_gamma   90.00
#
_symmetry.space_group_name_H-M   'P 1'
#
loop_
_entity.id
_entity.type
_entity.pdbx_description
1 polymer ?
#
loop_
_entity_poly.entity_id
_entity_poly.type
_entity_poly.pdbx_seq_one_letter_code
_entity_poly.pdbx_strand_id
1 'polypeptide(L)'
;VHYSSGPMNRCFYFLSQGTGTGNYASTYLPGGMTGIGNDKAGRIVYKALTAYMTSSTTYAGAKTACLNAAVALGYPVGSVEYTAVVNAFKAINVN
;
A
#
# COMPACT_ATOMS: atom_id res chain seq x y z
N VAL A 1 -15.88 11.38 3.51
CA VAL A 1 -15.23 10.05 3.56
C VAL A 1 -15.32 9.26 2.24
N HIS A 2 -16.41 9.34 1.46
CA HIS A 2 -16.52 8.56 0.21
C HIS A 2 -15.65 9.07 -0.95
N TYR A 3 -15.41 10.38 -1.06
CA TYR A 3 -14.41 10.91 -2.02
C TYR A 3 -12.97 10.57 -1.63
N SER A 4 -12.68 10.56 -0.33
CA SER A 4 -11.37 10.27 0.23
C SER A 4 -11.06 8.77 0.35
N SER A 5 -11.96 7.85 0.00
CA SER A 5 -11.61 6.42 -0.06
C SER A 5 -10.86 6.06 -1.34
N GLY A 6 -11.03 6.86 -2.41
CA GLY A 6 -10.40 6.65 -3.72
C GLY A 6 -8.89 6.39 -3.67
N PRO A 7 -8.10 7.22 -2.96
CA PRO A 7 -6.67 6.99 -2.80
C PRO A 7 -6.32 5.63 -2.19
N MET A 8 -6.96 5.24 -1.07
CA MET A 8 -6.66 3.94 -0.44
C MET A 8 -7.12 2.75 -1.27
N ASN A 9 -8.23 2.85 -2.00
CA ASN A 9 -8.65 1.83 -2.95
C ASN A 9 -7.61 1.64 -4.06
N ARG A 10 -7.09 2.75 -4.59
CA ARG A 10 -6.04 2.73 -5.64
C ARG A 10 -4.71 2.21 -5.08
N CYS A 11 -4.37 2.54 -3.84
CA CYS A 11 -3.22 1.97 -3.14
C CYS A 11 -3.33 0.45 -3.00
N PHE A 12 -4.49 -0.08 -2.58
CA PHE A 12 -4.69 -1.52 -2.47
C PHE A 12 -4.58 -2.22 -3.83
N TYR A 13 -5.17 -1.64 -4.87
CA TYR A 13 -5.04 -2.14 -6.24
C TYR A 13 -3.58 -2.19 -6.69
N PHE A 14 -2.80 -1.13 -6.47
CA PHE A 14 -1.37 -1.11 -6.82
C PHE A 14 -0.56 -2.12 -6.02
N LEU A 15 -0.85 -2.25 -4.73
CA LEU A 15 -0.18 -3.24 -3.88
C LEU A 15 -0.43 -4.66 -4.40
N SER A 16 -1.67 -4.99 -4.77
CA SER A 16 -2.04 -6.34 -5.19
C SER A 16 -1.70 -6.66 -6.64
N GLN A 17 -2.00 -5.76 -7.57
CA GLN A 17 -1.88 -5.99 -9.03
C GLN A 17 -0.66 -5.31 -9.66
N GLY A 18 -0.08 -4.32 -8.98
CA GLY A 18 0.96 -3.47 -9.54
C GLY A 18 0.40 -2.31 -10.36
N THR A 19 1.28 -1.60 -11.04
CA THR A 19 0.94 -0.51 -11.97
C THR A 19 1.93 -0.47 -13.12
N GLY A 20 1.45 -0.02 -14.29
CA GLY A 20 2.21 0.08 -15.54
C GLY A 20 1.74 1.28 -16.36
N THR A 21 1.44 1.08 -17.63
CA THR A 21 0.97 2.15 -18.54
C THR A 21 -0.56 2.20 -18.64
N GLY A 22 -1.09 3.27 -19.23
CA GLY A 22 -2.53 3.43 -19.49
C GLY A 22 -3.35 3.85 -18.25
N ASN A 23 -4.64 3.48 -18.22
CA ASN A 23 -5.60 3.93 -17.19
C ASN A 23 -5.23 3.52 -15.75
N TYR A 24 -4.39 2.50 -15.62
CA TYR A 24 -3.92 1.97 -14.34
C TYR A 24 -2.53 2.49 -13.96
N ALA A 25 -1.98 3.46 -14.69
CA ALA A 25 -0.72 4.12 -14.35
C ALA A 25 -0.86 5.06 -13.15
N SER A 26 0.27 5.41 -12.55
CA SER A 26 0.37 6.54 -11.61
C SER A 26 1.42 7.53 -12.08
N THR A 27 1.06 8.81 -12.12
CA THR A 27 2.02 9.90 -12.37
C THR A 27 3.04 10.06 -11.26
N TYR A 28 2.74 9.58 -10.04
CA TYR A 28 3.64 9.60 -8.88
C TYR A 28 4.60 8.40 -8.87
N LEU A 29 4.36 7.40 -9.72
CA LEU A 29 5.22 6.23 -9.90
C LEU A 29 5.32 5.86 -11.40
N PRO A 30 5.97 6.70 -12.23
CA PRO A 30 5.99 6.55 -13.69
C PRO A 30 6.69 5.27 -14.16
N GLY A 31 7.61 4.72 -13.36
CA GLY A 31 8.26 3.43 -13.64
C GLY A 31 7.40 2.20 -13.31
N GLY A 32 6.20 2.40 -12.76
CA GLY A 32 5.33 1.31 -12.35
C GLY A 32 5.83 0.53 -11.12
N MET A 33 5.14 -0.57 -10.82
CA MET A 33 5.55 -1.55 -9.82
C MET A 33 4.90 -2.90 -10.11
N THR A 34 5.56 -3.97 -9.67
CA THR A 34 4.96 -5.31 -9.64
C THR A 34 4.13 -5.48 -8.37
N GLY A 35 2.91 -6.00 -8.49
CA GLY A 35 2.06 -6.31 -7.35
C GLY A 35 2.50 -7.58 -6.61
N ILE A 36 2.10 -7.70 -5.36
CA ILE A 36 2.42 -8.86 -4.51
C ILE A 36 1.29 -9.89 -4.42
N GLY A 37 0.23 -9.71 -5.21
CA GLY A 37 -0.96 -10.54 -5.21
C GLY A 37 -1.96 -10.18 -4.10
N ASN A 38 -3.22 -10.56 -4.30
CA ASN A 38 -4.33 -10.22 -3.40
C ASN A 38 -4.14 -10.78 -1.99
N ASP A 39 -3.61 -11.99 -1.85
CA ASP A 39 -3.47 -12.65 -0.55
C ASP A 39 -2.46 -11.91 0.35
N LYS A 40 -1.28 -11.58 -0.17
CA LYS A 40 -0.26 -10.86 0.60
C LYS A 40 -0.72 -9.42 0.90
N ALA A 41 -1.28 -8.73 -0.10
CA ALA A 41 -1.82 -7.39 0.06
C ALA A 41 -2.92 -7.35 1.14
N GLY A 42 -3.87 -8.29 1.06
CA GLY A 42 -4.96 -8.43 2.03
C GLY A 42 -4.45 -8.70 3.44
N ARG A 43 -3.50 -9.63 3.61
CA ARG A 43 -2.90 -9.93 4.92
C ARG A 43 -2.22 -8.71 5.54
N ILE A 44 -1.42 -7.97 4.77
CA ILE A 44 -0.73 -6.77 5.24
C ILE A 44 -1.74 -5.70 5.67
N VAL A 45 -2.71 -5.37 4.80
CA VAL A 45 -3.67 -4.30 5.09
C VAL A 45 -4.61 -4.68 6.23
N TYR A 46 -5.04 -5.94 6.33
CA TYR A 46 -5.84 -6.41 7.45
C TYR A 46 -5.08 -6.34 8.79
N LYS A 47 -3.81 -6.78 8.82
CA LYS A 47 -2.97 -6.68 10.02
C LYS A 47 -2.72 -5.21 10.40
N ALA A 48 -2.49 -4.33 9.42
CA ALA A 48 -2.35 -2.89 9.63
C ALA A 48 -3.60 -2.30 10.28
N LEU A 49 -4.77 -2.56 9.69
CA LEU A 49 -6.07 -2.06 10.16
C LEU A 49 -6.39 -2.51 11.58
N THR A 50 -6.11 -3.77 11.91
CA THR A 50 -6.55 -4.37 13.19
C THR A 50 -5.57 -4.15 14.34
N ALA A 51 -4.28 -3.93 14.05
CA ALA A 51 -3.24 -3.89 15.09
C ALA A 51 -2.49 -2.56 15.19
N TYR A 52 -2.51 -1.72 14.15
CA TYR A 52 -1.65 -0.53 14.07
C TYR A 52 -2.38 0.77 13.72
N MET A 53 -3.60 0.69 13.17
CA MET A 53 -4.42 1.86 12.89
C MET A 53 -5.34 2.21 14.08
N THR A 54 -5.57 3.50 14.29
CA THR A 54 -6.51 4.06 15.27
C THR A 54 -7.60 4.89 14.57
N SER A 55 -8.56 5.43 15.33
CA SER A 55 -9.63 6.29 14.81
C SER A 55 -9.14 7.60 14.17
N SER A 56 -7.91 8.04 14.46
CA SER A 56 -7.29 9.26 13.92
C SER A 56 -6.26 9.01 12.82
N THR A 57 -6.22 7.79 12.26
CA THR A 57 -5.23 7.40 11.24
C THR A 57 -5.36 8.23 9.96
N THR A 58 -4.27 8.88 9.55
CA THR A 58 -4.12 9.58 8.27
C THR A 58 -3.51 8.65 7.21
N TYR A 59 -3.40 9.06 5.94
CA TYR A 59 -2.71 8.22 4.93
C TYR A 59 -1.24 7.95 5.26
N ALA A 60 -0.53 8.95 5.80
CA ALA A 60 0.85 8.75 6.25
C ALA A 60 0.90 7.77 7.43
N GLY A 61 -0.04 7.87 8.36
CA GLY A 61 -0.21 6.89 9.44
C GLY A 61 -0.51 5.48 8.91
N ALA A 62 -1.39 5.37 7.91
CA ALA A 62 -1.73 4.10 7.28
C ALA A 62 -0.53 3.47 6.55
N LYS A 63 0.32 4.29 5.92
CA LYS A 63 1.59 3.83 5.34
C LYS A 63 2.48 3.20 6.40
N THR A 64 2.74 3.92 7.50
CA THR A 64 3.55 3.41 8.61
C THR A 64 2.95 2.13 9.20
N ALA A 65 1.64 2.08 9.39
CA ALA A 65 0.92 0.89 9.86
C ALA A 65 1.11 -0.31 8.93
N CYS A 66 1.02 -0.12 7.61
CA CYS A 66 1.24 -1.17 6.63
C CYS A 66 2.70 -1.65 6.59
N LEU A 67 3.68 -0.76 6.75
CA LEU A 67 5.10 -1.14 6.83
C LEU A 67 5.39 -1.96 8.09
N ASN A 68 4.85 -1.53 9.24
CA ASN A 68 4.95 -2.28 10.49
C ASN A 68 4.26 -3.66 10.37
N ALA A 69 3.10 -3.71 9.73
CA ALA A 69 2.40 -4.96 9.46
C ALA A 69 3.19 -5.89 8.54
N ALA A 70 3.84 -5.37 7.49
CA ALA A 70 4.70 -6.16 6.61
C ALA A 70 5.85 -6.81 7.40
N VAL A 71 6.55 -6.02 8.22
CA VAL A 71 7.64 -6.54 9.08
C VAL A 71 7.12 -7.59 10.05
N ALA A 72 5.98 -7.34 10.71
CA ALA A 72 5.37 -8.28 11.65
C ALA A 72 4.91 -9.60 11.00
N LEU A 73 4.62 -9.60 9.69
CA LEU A 73 4.27 -10.78 8.90
C LEU A 73 5.50 -11.53 8.35
N GLY A 74 6.71 -11.10 8.71
CA GLY A 74 7.96 -11.72 8.27
C GLY A 74 8.52 -11.17 6.96
N TYR A 75 8.06 -9.99 6.52
CA TYR A 75 8.61 -9.30 5.36
C TYR A 75 9.51 -8.14 5.82
N PRO A 76 10.83 -8.38 6.01
CA PRO A 76 11.74 -7.38 6.56
C PRO A 76 11.90 -6.18 5.61
N VAL A 77 12.51 -5.11 6.13
CA VAL A 77 12.89 -3.93 5.34
C VAL A 77 13.73 -4.37 4.12
N GLY A 78 13.35 -3.90 2.93
CA GLY A 78 14.00 -4.27 1.67
C GLY A 78 13.45 -5.52 0.99
N SER A 79 12.53 -6.27 1.63
CA SER A 79 11.79 -7.34 0.96
C SER A 79 10.91 -6.80 -0.18
N VAL A 80 10.48 -7.69 -1.07
CA VAL A 80 9.58 -7.36 -2.18
C VAL A 80 8.27 -6.77 -1.65
N GLU A 81 7.72 -7.35 -0.59
CA GLU A 81 6.47 -6.90 0.03
C GLU A 81 6.61 -5.54 0.72
N TYR A 82 7.67 -5.34 1.51
CA TYR A 82 7.93 -4.04 2.14
C TYR A 82 8.09 -2.94 1.10
N THR A 83 8.87 -3.22 0.05
CA THR A 83 9.11 -2.28 -1.06
C THR A 83 7.83 -2.02 -1.86
N ALA A 84 6.99 -3.03 -2.07
CA ALA A 84 5.69 -2.87 -2.71
C ALA A 84 4.75 -1.98 -1.89
N VAL A 85 4.73 -2.08 -0.56
CA VAL A 85 3.98 -1.14 0.30
C VAL A 85 4.48 0.28 0.09
N VAL A 86 5.79 0.51 0.14
CA VAL A 86 6.37 1.86 -0.12
C VAL A 86 5.92 2.41 -1.47
N ASN A 87 6.03 1.60 -2.53
CA ASN A 87 5.68 2.00 -3.88
C ASN A 87 4.17 2.23 -4.07
N ALA A 88 3.31 1.41 -3.47
CA ALA A 88 1.87 1.55 -3.58
C ALA A 88 1.37 2.86 -2.95
N PHE A 89 1.91 3.23 -1.79
CA PHE A 89 1.63 4.53 -1.17
C PHE A 89 2.23 5.69 -1.96
N LYS A 90 3.45 5.56 -2.47
CA LYS A 90 4.05 6.57 -3.35
C LYS A 90 3.19 6.81 -4.59
N ALA A 91 2.64 5.76 -5.19
CA ALA A 91 1.77 5.84 -6.36
C ALA A 91 0.44 6.58 -6.11
N ILE A 92 0.09 6.90 -4.86
CA ILE A 92 -1.05 7.76 -4.51
C ILE A 92 -0.62 9.08 -3.86
N ASN A 93 0.63 9.50 -4.09
CA ASN A 93 1.24 10.71 -3.55
C ASN A 93 1.37 10.73 -2.01
N VAL A 94 1.67 9.57 -1.41
CA VAL A 94 1.93 9.44 0.02
C VAL A 94 3.37 8.98 0.24
N ASN A 95 4.23 9.93 0.62
CA ASN A 95 5.68 9.74 0.78
C ASN A 95 6.09 9.23 2.16
#